data_AF-A0A2X3DFT3-F1
#
_entry.id   AF-A0A2X3DFT3-F1
#
_cell.length_a   1.000
_cell.length_b   1.000
_cell.length_c   1.000
_cell.angle_alpha   90.00
_cell.angle_beta   90.00
_cell.angle_gamma   90.00
#
_symmetry.space_group_name_H-M   'P 1'
#
loop_
_entity.id
_entity.type
_entity.pdbx_description
1 polymer ?
#
loop_
_entity_poly.entity_id
_entity_poly.type
_entity_poly.pdbx_seq_one_letter_code
_entity_poly.pdbx_strand_id
1 'polypeptide(L)' 'MSSVLSMSSNIYLDEQNKSIFIFANYKDYIDCNEIYKQIKQELKLQESLEELQSYTPSLFRFHSSHRLI' A
#
# COMPACT_ATOMS: atom_id res chain seq x y z
N MET A 1 -13.54 -7.85 -1.39
CA MET A 1 -13.45 -7.32 -2.76
C MET A 1 -12.16 -6.54 -2.82
N SER A 2 -11.21 -6.92 -3.67
CA SER A 2 -9.91 -6.23 -3.79
C SER A 2 -9.98 -5.28 -4.97
N SER A 3 -9.68 -4.00 -4.73
CA SER A 3 -9.60 -2.95 -5.74
C SER A 3 -8.14 -2.82 -6.18
N VAL A 4 -7.90 -2.79 -7.50
CA VAL A 4 -6.56 -2.62 -8.09
C VAL A 4 -6.51 -1.22 -8.70
N LEU A 5 -5.67 -0.34 -8.16
CA LEU A 5 -5.49 1.03 -8.65
C LEU A 5 -4.14 1.23 -9.35
N SER A 6 -4.16 2.03 -10.41
CA SER A 6 -3.11 2.18 -11.43
C SER A 6 -1.94 3.09 -10.97
N MET A 7 -1.18 2.63 -9.99
CA MET A 7 0.28 2.50 -10.11
C MET A 7 0.54 0.99 -9.96
N SER A 8 1.63 0.40 -10.43
CA SER A 8 1.82 -1.06 -10.29
C SER A 8 2.06 -1.52 -8.85
N SER A 9 1.54 -0.79 -7.86
CA SER A 9 1.70 -1.08 -6.46
C SER A 9 0.38 -1.55 -5.84
N ASN A 10 0.40 -2.72 -5.21
CA ASN A 10 -0.74 -3.24 -4.45
C ASN A 10 -0.53 -2.93 -2.97
N ILE A 11 -1.58 -2.45 -2.29
CA ILE A 11 -1.52 -2.10 -0.87
C ILE A 11 -2.49 -3.01 -0.10
N TYR A 12 -2.00 -3.62 0.98
CA TYR A 12 -2.78 -4.42 1.90
C TYR A 12 -2.67 -3.86 3.31
N LEU A 13 -3.80 -3.80 4.00
CA LEU A 13 -3.89 -3.36 5.39
C LEU A 13 -4.30 -4.53 6.28
N ASP A 14 -3.57 -4.72 7.37
CA ASP A 14 -3.92 -5.61 8.47
C ASP A 14 -4.20 -4.75 9.71
N GLU A 15 -5.49 -4.45 9.93
CA GLU A 15 -5.97 -3.65 11.07
C GLU A 15 -5.73 -4.34 12.41
N GLN A 16 -5.74 -5.69 12.45
CA GLN A 16 -5.58 -6.44 13.69
C GLN A 16 -4.15 -6.33 14.24
N ASN A 17 -3.18 -6.45 13.34
CA ASN A 17 -1.76 -6.35 13.68
C ASN A 17 -1.18 -4.94 13.41
N LYS A 18 -2.03 -3.96 13.10
CA LYS A 18 -1.62 -2.59 12.72
C LYS A 18 -0.47 -2.58 11.73
N SER A 19 -0.60 -3.32 10.63
CA SER A 19 0.46 -3.52 9.63
C SER A 19 0.00 -3.09 8.24
N ILE A 20 0.89 -2.43 7.49
CA ILE A 20 0.65 -2.01 6.10
C ILE A 20 1.65 -2.73 5.21
N PHE A 21 1.17 -3.46 4.21
CA PHE A 21 2.01 -4.13 3.23
C PHE A 21 1.88 -3.43 1.88
N ILE A 22 2.98 -2.85 1.41
CA ILE A 22 3.08 -2.13 0.15
C ILE A 22 3.89 -3.01 -0.80
N PHE A 23 3.29 -3.47 -1.88
CA PHE A 23 3.96 -4.19 -2.94
C PHE A 23 4.13 -3.22 -4.09
N ALA A 24 5.34 -2.87 -4.48
CA ALA A 24 5.59 -1.88 -5.53
C ALA A 24 6.60 -2.38 -6.56
N ASN A 25 6.54 -1.87 -7.78
CA ASN A 25 7.61 -2.12 -8.74
C ASN A 25 8.88 -1.41 -8.28
N TYR A 26 10.04 -2.03 -8.48
CA TYR A 26 11.34 -1.42 -8.17
C TYR A 26 11.52 -0.02 -8.79
N LYS A 27 10.96 0.20 -10.00
CA LYS A 27 11.04 1.47 -10.73
C LYS A 27 10.04 2.53 -10.25
N ASP A 28 9.08 2.16 -9.41
CA ASP A 28 8.05 3.09 -8.93
C ASP A 28 8.65 3.99 -7.84
N TYR A 29 8.41 5.29 -7.97
CA TYR A 29 8.64 6.24 -6.89
C TYR A 29 7.50 6.12 -5.90
N ILE A 30 7.85 5.97 -4.62
CA ILE A 30 6.87 5.74 -3.56
C ILE A 30 6.83 6.98 -2.69
N ASP A 31 5.73 7.72 -2.78
CA ASP A 31 5.42 8.80 -1.85
C ASP A 31 4.58 8.23 -0.70
N CYS A 32 5.18 8.13 0.49
CA CYS A 32 4.50 7.62 1.67
C CYS A 32 3.26 8.45 2.04
N ASN A 33 3.28 9.78 1.84
CA ASN A 33 2.13 10.63 2.16
C ASN A 33 0.95 10.34 1.23
N GLU A 34 1.21 10.09 -0.05
CA GLU A 34 0.17 9.71 -1.00
C GLU A 34 -0.37 8.30 -0.70
N ILE A 35 0.48 7.37 -0.25
CA ILE A 35 0.03 6.04 0.21
C ILE A 35 -0.96 6.17 1.38
N TYR A 36 -0.63 6.91 2.42
CA TYR A 36 -1.53 7.03 3.57
C TYR A 36 -2.87 7.70 3.21
N LYS A 37 -2.85 8.69 2.30
CA LYS A 37 -4.08 9.30 1.78
C LYS A 37 -4.91 8.30 0.96
N GLN A 38 -4.28 7.49 0.12
CA GLN A 38 -4.95 6.47 -0.69
C GLN A 38 -5.55 5.38 0.18
N ILE A 39 -4.80 4.86 1.16
CA ILE A 39 -5.31 3.90 2.16
C ILE A 39 -6.59 4.43 2.81
N LYS A 40 -6.59 5.69 3.25
CA LYS A 40 -7.76 6.32 3.86
C LYS A 40 -8.93 6.46 2.90
N GLN A 41 -8.69 6.84 1.64
CA GLN A 41 -9.73 7.00 0.62
C GLN A 41 -10.33 5.66 0.16
N GLU A 42 -9.50 4.65 -0.09
CA GLU A 42 -9.93 3.38 -0.65
C GLU A 42 -10.57 2.44 0.37
N LEU A 43 -10.01 2.38 1.58
CA LEU A 43 -10.49 1.46 2.62
C LEU A 43 -11.58 2.07 3.51
N LYS A 44 -11.94 3.35 3.29
CA LYS A 44 -12.97 4.08 4.07
C LYS A 44 -12.76 3.96 5.59
N LEU A 45 -11.51 3.95 6.01
CA LEU A 45 -11.15 3.77 7.41
C LEU A 45 -11.66 4.95 8.24
N GLN A 46 -12.22 4.65 9.40
CA GLN A 46 -12.64 5.67 10.36
C GLN A 46 -11.44 6.26 11.11
N GLU A 47 -10.28 5.63 11.02
CA GLU A 47 -9.06 6.00 11.72
C GLU A 47 -8.50 7.34 11.23
N SER A 48 -7.89 8.07 12.15
CA SER A 48 -7.18 9.30 11.81
C SER A 48 -5.94 8.97 10.97
N LEU A 49 -5.42 9.97 10.25
CA LEU A 49 -4.17 9.79 9.51
C LEU A 49 -3.01 9.46 10.45
N GLU A 50 -3.01 10.03 11.66
CA GLU A 50 -2.02 9.77 12.71
C GLU A 50 -2.07 8.32 13.20
N GLU A 51 -3.26 7.75 13.36
CA GLU A 51 -3.41 6.34 13.73
C GLU A 51 -2.84 5.44 12.62
N LEU A 52 -3.14 5.73 11.35
CA LEU A 52 -2.56 5.00 10.21
C LEU A 52 -1.04 5.11 10.12
N GLN A 53 -0.47 6.26 10.49
CA GLN A 53 0.98 6.46 10.54
C GLN A 53 1.64 5.67 11.69
N SER A 54 0.88 5.21 12.68
CA SER A 54 1.38 4.32 13.74
C SER A 54 1.54 2.87 13.29
N TYR A 55 0.92 2.50 12.16
CA TYR A 55 1.00 1.14 11.64
C TYR A 55 2.41 0.86 11.12
N THR A 56 2.88 -0.37 11.29
CA THR A 56 4.21 -0.78 10.82
C THR A 56 4.18 -1.00 9.31
N PRO A 57 4.91 -0.21 8.49
CA PRO A 57 4.93 -0.39 7.06
C PRO A 57 5.97 -1.45 6.66
N SER A 58 5.58 -2.34 5.75
CA SER A 58 6.44 -3.32 5.09
C SER A 58 6.40 -3.09 3.59
N LEU A 59 7.55 -2.79 2.99
CA LEU A 59 7.68 -2.51 1.56
C LEU A 59 8.34 -3.68 0.83
N PHE A 60 7.62 -4.27 -0.12
CA PHE A 60 8.11 -5.31 -1.01
C PHE A 60 8.27 -4.75 -2.41
N ARG A 61 9.51 -4.66 -2.88
CA ARG A 61 9.81 -4.24 -4.25
C ARG A 61 9.98 -5.46 -5.15
N PHE A 62 9.32 -5.47 -6.30
CA PHE A 62 9.53 -6.49 -7.33
C PHE A 62 10.11 -5.90 -8.61
N HIS A 63 11.11 -6.58 -9.18
CA HIS A 63 11.54 -6.32 -10.54
C HIS A 63 10.50 -6.91 -11.49
N SER A 64 9.74 -6.07 -12.19
CA SER A 64 8.92 -6.53 -13.32
C SER A 64 9.84 -7.02 -14.44
N SER A 65 10.29 -8.27 -14.34
CA SER A 65 11.10 -8.94 -15.36
C SER A 65 10.65 -10.37 -15.57
N HIS A 66 9.36 -10.67 -15.39
CA HIS A 66 8.80 -11.94 -15.86
C HIS A 66 7.42 -11.68 -16.45
N ARG A 67 7.36 -11.57 -17.79
CA ARG A 67 6.19 -12.06 -18.53
C ARG A 67 6.06 -13.53 -18.12
N LEU A 68 4.99 -13.87 -17.42
CA LEU A 68 4.54 -15.26 -17.37
C LEU A 68 4.02 -15.56 -18.78
N ILE A 69 4.79 -16.35 -19.53
CA ILE A 69 4.34 -17.02 -20.76
C ILE A 69 3.56 -18.27 -20.34
#